data_AF-A0A3N5FRP5-F1
#
_entry.id   AF-A0A3N5FRP5-F1
#
_cell.length_a   1.000
_cell.length_b   1.000
_cell.length_c   1.000
_cell.angle_alpha   90.00
_cell.angle_beta   90.00
_cell.angle_gamma   90.00
#
_symmetry.space_group_name_H-M   'P 1'
#
loop_
_entity.id
_entity.type
_entity.pdbx_description
1 polymer ?
#
loop_
_entity_poly.entity_id
_entity_poly.type
_entity_poly.pdbx_seq_one_letter_code
_entity_poly.pdbx_strand_id
1 'polypeptide(L)'
;MAGAASGPDVRADPPPEGADHDERDHGNDPRDDPQRDDAAMKRKGFTLLELIVATTIFTIVIAAAYSLFDSARSVTTRAELRAQLFQSARAALQAIEEDLRGAVMVASPTPTDLAFIGTSSGSETQPLDRLEFVAVNRHTASPYDINVVDVVRGGDVSRVYYWIEQDETRKVHGLVRERPKELLPPGGVVRREEDVVELAQDVVHVNFRYYDAGEWRDTWDSSQVRRLPKAVEVTVIVRGEWRDEKVLEPFTARFYLPVAAETPERPP
;
A
#
# COMPACT_ATOMS: atom_id res chain seq x y z
N MET A 1 -18.63 -37.23 -46.03
CA MET A 1 -18.20 -36.09 -46.87
C MET A 1 -16.74 -35.81 -46.48
N ALA A 2 -15.72 -36.37 -47.17
CA ALA A 2 -15.15 -35.99 -48.48
C ALA A 2 -14.60 -34.53 -48.45
N GLY A 3 -13.36 -34.17 -48.80
CA GLY A 3 -12.12 -34.82 -49.31
C GLY A 3 -10.97 -33.79 -49.15
N ALA A 4 -9.70 -34.14 -48.93
CA ALA A 4 -8.69 -34.72 -49.83
C ALA A 4 -7.95 -33.71 -50.75
N ALA A 5 -6.62 -33.60 -50.59
CA ALA A 5 -5.54 -33.47 -51.61
C ALA A 5 -4.17 -33.25 -50.90
N SER A 6 -3.20 -34.19 -50.89
CA SER A 6 -2.18 -34.56 -51.93
C SER A 6 -1.22 -33.41 -52.25
N GLY A 7 0.13 -33.49 -52.27
CA GLY A 7 1.23 -34.48 -52.31
C GLY A 7 2.49 -33.70 -52.83
N PRO A 8 3.67 -34.27 -53.20
CA PRO A 8 4.12 -35.66 -53.14
C PRO A 8 5.52 -35.88 -52.51
N ASP A 9 5.86 -37.17 -52.47
CA ASP A 9 7.06 -37.88 -52.03
C ASP A 9 8.03 -38.10 -53.20
N VAL A 10 9.36 -38.09 -53.00
CA VAL A 10 10.34 -38.69 -53.94
C VAL A 10 11.51 -39.32 -53.17
N ARG A 11 11.64 -40.64 -53.33
CA ARG A 11 12.74 -41.55 -52.95
C ARG A 11 13.67 -41.79 -54.15
N ALA A 12 14.96 -42.05 -53.91
CA ALA A 12 15.79 -43.05 -54.62
C ALA A 12 17.23 -43.18 -54.02
N ASP A 13 17.43 -44.18 -53.16
CA ASP A 13 18.39 -45.33 -53.14
C ASP A 13 19.69 -45.43 -54.04
N PRO A 14 20.64 -46.38 -53.77
CA PRO A 14 22.09 -46.17 -53.56
C PRO A 14 23.02 -46.91 -54.58
N PRO A 15 24.12 -47.61 -54.20
CA PRO A 15 25.57 -47.28 -54.06
C PRO A 15 26.44 -47.80 -55.26
N PRO A 16 27.80 -47.91 -55.23
CA PRO A 16 28.48 -49.08 -54.60
C PRO A 16 29.95 -48.87 -54.09
N GLU A 17 30.45 -49.95 -53.50
CA GLU A 17 31.79 -50.26 -52.97
C GLU A 17 32.93 -50.32 -54.02
N GLY A 18 34.16 -50.12 -53.53
CA GLY A 18 35.29 -51.05 -53.77
C GLY A 18 36.26 -50.72 -54.90
N ALA A 19 37.54 -50.53 -54.55
CA ALA A 19 38.69 -51.09 -55.28
C ALA A 19 39.99 -50.85 -54.49
N ASP A 20 40.51 -51.91 -53.88
CA ASP A 20 41.93 -52.11 -53.62
C ASP A 20 42.72 -52.15 -54.93
N HIS A 21 43.99 -51.71 -54.92
CA HIS A 21 45.12 -52.42 -55.55
C HIS A 21 46.47 -51.72 -55.27
N ASP A 22 47.34 -52.49 -54.62
CA ASP A 22 48.78 -52.75 -54.86
C ASP A 22 49.86 -51.64 -54.91
N GLU A 23 50.69 -51.69 -53.86
CA GLU A 23 52.15 -51.94 -53.84
C GLU A 23 53.00 -51.73 -55.12
N ARG A 24 54.05 -50.89 -54.98
CA ARG A 24 55.51 -51.20 -54.99
C ARG A 24 56.32 -49.90 -55.06
N ASP A 25 57.08 -49.57 -54.01
CA ASP A 25 58.52 -49.86 -53.80
C ASP A 25 59.47 -49.17 -54.80
N HIS A 26 60.20 -48.15 -54.32
CA HIS A 26 61.67 -48.05 -54.34
C HIS A 26 62.13 -46.61 -54.12
N GLY A 27 62.99 -46.38 -53.11
CA GLY A 27 63.69 -45.11 -52.96
C GLY A 27 64.28 -44.88 -51.58
N ASN A 28 65.27 -45.69 -51.20
CA ASN A 28 66.14 -45.41 -50.08
C ASN A 28 67.24 -44.43 -50.53
N ASP A 29 67.27 -43.19 -50.03
CA ASP A 29 68.51 -42.44 -49.82
C ASP A 29 68.29 -41.34 -48.74
N PRO A 30 69.18 -41.20 -47.74
CA PRO A 30 68.95 -40.47 -46.52
C PRO A 30 69.53 -39.05 -46.60
N ARG A 31 68.72 -38.06 -46.26
CA ARG A 31 69.21 -36.74 -45.88
C ARG A 31 68.50 -36.28 -44.64
N ASP A 32 69.31 -36.18 -43.58
CA ASP A 32 69.16 -35.28 -42.45
C ASP A 32 68.21 -34.11 -42.75
N ASP A 33 67.05 -34.12 -42.08
CA ASP A 33 66.41 -32.88 -41.70
C ASP A 33 66.21 -32.88 -40.18
N PRO A 34 67.18 -32.34 -39.41
CA PRO A 34 67.14 -32.32 -37.96
C PRO A 34 66.38 -31.07 -37.52
N GLN A 35 65.07 -31.04 -37.73
CA GLN A 35 64.20 -30.08 -37.06
C GLN A 35 62.76 -30.59 -37.04
N ARG A 36 62.56 -31.70 -36.30
CA ARG A 36 61.34 -31.76 -35.48
C ARG A 36 61.44 -30.60 -34.50
N ASP A 37 60.78 -29.51 -34.85
CA ASP A 37 60.27 -28.56 -33.88
C ASP A 37 59.28 -29.32 -32.99
N ASP A 38 59.82 -30.14 -32.08
CA ASP A 38 59.20 -30.43 -30.80
C ASP A 38 59.20 -29.10 -30.04
N ALA A 39 58.35 -28.18 -30.52
CA ALA A 39 57.76 -27.13 -29.71
C ALA A 39 56.91 -27.86 -28.67
N ALA A 40 57.59 -28.51 -27.72
CA ALA A 40 57.07 -28.89 -26.44
C ALA A 40 56.50 -27.61 -25.87
N MET A 41 55.19 -27.41 -26.08
CA MET A 41 54.43 -26.34 -25.47
C MET A 41 54.76 -26.41 -24.00
N LYS A 42 55.63 -25.50 -23.53
CA LYS A 42 55.91 -25.31 -22.12
C LYS A 42 54.58 -24.92 -21.49
N ARG A 43 53.82 -25.91 -21.03
CA ARG A 43 52.59 -25.69 -20.26
C ARG A 43 53.03 -25.04 -18.96
N LYS A 44 53.01 -23.71 -18.93
CA LYS A 44 53.21 -22.94 -17.71
C LYS A 44 52.04 -23.25 -16.80
N GLY A 45 52.30 -23.98 -15.71
CA GLY A 45 51.31 -24.17 -14.64
C GLY A 45 51.08 -22.86 -13.89
N PHE A 46 49.88 -22.69 -13.36
CA PHE A 46 49.53 -21.53 -12.53
C PHE A 46 50.42 -21.47 -11.28
N THR A 47 50.84 -20.26 -10.89
CA THR A 47 51.59 -20.06 -9.65
C THR A 47 50.65 -20.02 -8.45
N LEU A 48 51.13 -20.41 -7.26
CA LEU A 48 50.35 -20.29 -6.02
C LEU A 48 49.87 -18.84 -5.77
N LEU A 49 50.71 -17.86 -6.12
CA LEU A 49 50.39 -16.43 -6.03
C LEU A 49 49.17 -16.08 -6.89
N GLU A 50 49.11 -16.59 -8.11
CA GLU A 50 48.00 -16.34 -9.03
C GLU A 50 46.69 -16.92 -8.53
N LEU A 51 46.72 -18.10 -7.91
CA LEU A 51 45.54 -18.69 -7.27
C LEU A 51 45.05 -17.83 -6.09
N ILE A 52 45.97 -17.31 -5.27
CA ILE A 52 45.63 -16.47 -4.12
C ILE A 52 45.06 -15.12 -4.59
N VAL A 53 45.69 -14.49 -5.59
CA VAL A 53 45.21 -13.21 -6.13
C VAL A 53 43.86 -13.39 -6.82
N ALA A 54 43.70 -14.44 -7.65
CA ALA A 54 42.44 -14.72 -8.33
C ALA A 54 41.29 -14.99 -7.34
N THR A 55 41.53 -15.78 -6.28
CA THR A 55 40.52 -16.07 -5.25
C THR A 55 40.20 -14.85 -4.39
N THR A 56 41.18 -13.99 -4.12
CA THR A 56 40.97 -12.72 -3.40
C THR A 56 40.12 -11.75 -4.21
N ILE A 57 40.43 -11.57 -5.51
CA ILE A 57 39.61 -10.72 -6.38
C ILE A 57 38.21 -11.32 -6.52
N PHE A 58 38.10 -12.63 -6.71
CA PHE A 58 36.82 -13.32 -6.84
C PHE A 58 35.93 -13.16 -5.61
N THR A 59 36.50 -13.28 -4.40
CA THR A 59 35.76 -13.06 -3.15
C THR A 59 35.30 -11.61 -3.00
N ILE A 60 36.15 -10.63 -3.34
CA ILE A 60 35.74 -9.21 -3.34
C ILE A 60 34.59 -8.97 -4.31
N VAL A 61 34.68 -9.52 -5.53
CA VAL A 61 33.63 -9.38 -6.55
C VAL A 61 32.31 -10.01 -6.09
N ILE A 62 32.36 -11.22 -5.51
CA ILE A 62 31.16 -11.87 -4.95
C ILE A 62 30.57 -11.06 -3.80
N ALA A 63 31.40 -10.56 -2.87
CA ALA A 63 30.94 -9.76 -1.74
C ALA A 63 30.24 -8.47 -2.21
N ALA A 64 30.81 -7.78 -3.20
CA ALA A 64 30.20 -6.60 -3.80
C ALA A 64 28.87 -6.93 -4.50
N ALA A 65 28.82 -8.02 -5.28
CA ALA A 65 27.60 -8.47 -5.95
C ALA A 65 26.49 -8.85 -4.94
N TYR A 66 26.86 -9.56 -3.86
CA TYR A 66 25.94 -9.92 -2.79
C TYR A 66 25.40 -8.68 -2.06
N SER A 67 26.27 -7.71 -1.75
CA SER A 67 25.87 -6.44 -1.12
C SER A 67 24.87 -5.65 -1.98
N LEU A 68 25.09 -5.60 -3.30
CA LEU A 68 24.15 -4.94 -4.22
C LEU A 68 22.79 -5.64 -4.23
N PHE A 69 22.80 -6.97 -4.23
CA PHE A 69 21.59 -7.78 -4.24
C PHE A 69 20.79 -7.67 -2.94
N ASP A 70 21.47 -7.70 -1.80
CA ASP A 70 20.85 -7.47 -0.49
C ASP A 70 20.27 -6.05 -0.39
N SER A 71 21.02 -5.05 -0.86
CA SER A 71 20.55 -3.67 -0.95
C SER A 71 19.30 -3.55 -1.80
N ALA A 72 19.29 -4.15 -3.00
CA ALA A 72 18.13 -4.12 -3.90
C ALA A 72 16.89 -4.73 -3.26
N ARG A 73 17.02 -5.88 -2.58
CA ARG A 73 15.90 -6.49 -1.85
C ARG A 73 15.38 -5.60 -0.73
N SER A 74 16.28 -5.01 0.07
CA SER A 74 15.90 -4.13 1.18
C SER A 74 15.15 -2.87 0.72
N VAL A 75 15.49 -2.33 -0.46
CA VAL A 75 14.79 -1.19 -1.07
C VAL A 75 13.36 -1.58 -1.44
N THR A 76 13.17 -2.76 -2.05
CA THR A 76 11.83 -3.25 -2.41
C THR A 76 10.96 -3.46 -1.18
N THR A 77 11.44 -4.16 -0.16
CA THR A 77 10.65 -4.41 1.06
C THR A 77 10.29 -3.10 1.77
N ARG A 78 11.20 -2.12 1.78
CA ARG A 78 10.91 -0.80 2.35
C ARG A 78 9.84 -0.04 1.54
N ALA A 79 9.88 -0.15 0.22
CA ALA A 79 8.88 0.45 -0.65
C ALA A 79 7.50 -0.20 -0.44
N GLU A 80 7.45 -1.53 -0.27
CA GLU A 80 6.23 -2.28 0.05
C GLU A 80 5.62 -1.82 1.39
N LEU A 81 6.42 -1.73 2.46
CA LEU A 81 5.94 -1.21 3.75
C LEU A 81 5.37 0.20 3.59
N ARG A 82 6.09 1.10 2.91
CA ARG A 82 5.61 2.48 2.73
C ARG A 82 4.32 2.54 1.90
N ALA A 83 4.18 1.66 0.91
CA ALA A 83 2.94 1.54 0.13
C ALA A 83 1.77 1.06 1.00
N GLN A 84 1.99 0.08 1.89
CA GLN A 84 0.98 -0.40 2.84
C GLN A 84 0.53 0.71 3.80
N LEU A 85 1.47 1.45 4.39
CA LEU A 85 1.16 2.59 5.28
C LEU A 85 0.32 3.65 4.56
N PHE A 86 0.71 4.00 3.33
CA PHE A 86 -0.03 4.95 2.52
C PHE A 86 -1.43 4.46 2.16
N GLN A 87 -1.59 3.17 1.85
CA GLN A 87 -2.89 2.58 1.55
C GLN A 87 -3.82 2.62 2.76
N SER A 88 -3.31 2.29 3.95
CA SER A 88 -4.06 2.34 5.21
C SER A 88 -4.50 3.77 5.55
N ALA A 89 -3.57 4.74 5.48
CA ALA A 89 -3.89 6.16 5.64
C ALA A 89 -4.94 6.64 4.64
N ARG A 90 -4.77 6.27 3.36
CA ARG A 90 -5.69 6.68 2.29
C ARG A 90 -7.10 6.13 2.53
N ALA A 91 -7.24 4.87 2.91
CA ALA A 91 -8.54 4.28 3.20
C ALA A 91 -9.26 5.01 4.34
N ALA A 92 -8.54 5.28 5.45
CA ALA A 92 -9.06 6.03 6.58
C ALA A 92 -9.47 7.47 6.20
N LEU A 93 -8.59 8.19 5.50
CA LEU A 93 -8.84 9.57 5.08
C LEU A 93 -9.99 9.68 4.08
N GLN A 94 -10.12 8.73 3.15
CA GLN A 94 -11.24 8.69 2.20
C GLN A 94 -12.57 8.44 2.89
N ALA A 95 -12.62 7.54 3.88
CA ALA A 95 -13.82 7.29 4.66
C ALA A 95 -14.24 8.54 5.46
N ILE A 96 -13.27 9.21 6.10
CA ILE A 96 -13.52 10.48 6.81
C ILE A 96 -13.98 11.58 5.84
N GLU A 97 -13.35 11.70 4.67
CA GLU A 97 -13.73 12.67 3.65
C GLU A 97 -15.17 12.48 3.18
N GLU A 98 -15.56 11.24 2.90
CA GLU A 98 -16.90 10.90 2.42
C GLU A 98 -17.97 11.36 3.42
N ASP A 99 -17.81 11.02 4.69
CA ASP A 99 -18.75 11.40 5.74
C ASP A 99 -18.71 12.93 5.96
N LEU A 100 -17.52 13.57 6.00
CA LEU A 100 -17.38 15.03 6.16
C LEU A 100 -18.00 15.83 5.01
N ARG A 101 -17.95 15.34 3.77
CA ARG A 101 -18.61 15.99 2.63
C ARG A 101 -20.13 15.99 2.77
N GLY A 102 -20.68 14.98 3.43
CA GLY A 102 -22.10 14.87 3.78
C GLY A 102 -22.49 15.63 5.04
N ALA A 103 -21.55 16.27 5.75
CA ALA A 103 -21.82 16.93 7.01
C ALA A 103 -22.89 18.03 6.87
N VAL A 104 -23.92 17.94 7.71
CA VAL A 104 -25.02 18.90 7.76
C VAL A 104 -25.23 19.36 9.19
N MET A 105 -25.70 20.59 9.34
CA MET A 105 -26.20 21.08 10.62
C MET A 105 -27.72 21.02 10.60
N VAL A 106 -28.30 20.15 11.42
CA VAL A 106 -29.76 20.10 11.59
C VAL A 106 -30.13 21.02 12.73
N ALA A 107 -30.90 22.07 12.43
CA ALA A 107 -31.39 22.98 13.46
C ALA A 107 -32.38 22.25 14.36
N SER A 108 -31.93 21.85 15.56
CA SER A 108 -32.79 21.29 16.60
C SER A 108 -33.13 22.35 17.66
N PRO A 109 -34.37 22.36 18.18
CA PRO A 109 -34.71 23.14 19.37
C PRO A 109 -33.97 22.66 20.63
N THR A 110 -33.50 21.40 20.66
CA THR A 110 -32.56 20.90 21.68
C THR A 110 -31.10 21.09 21.21
N PRO A 111 -30.25 21.83 21.95
CA PRO A 111 -28.92 22.25 21.47
C PRO A 111 -27.91 21.14 21.16
N THR A 112 -28.06 19.93 21.72
CA THR A 112 -26.95 18.97 21.82
C THR A 112 -27.04 17.78 20.86
N ASP A 113 -28.26 17.39 20.46
CA ASP A 113 -28.47 16.07 19.83
C ASP A 113 -28.10 16.01 18.35
N LEU A 114 -27.77 17.13 17.69
CA LEU A 114 -27.45 17.16 16.25
C LEU A 114 -26.28 18.11 15.91
N ALA A 115 -25.47 18.48 16.89
CA ALA A 115 -24.31 19.35 16.68
C ALA A 115 -23.12 18.61 16.04
N PHE A 116 -22.27 19.38 15.36
CA PHE A 116 -20.92 19.00 14.95
C PHE A 116 -19.97 19.34 16.11
N ILE A 117 -19.37 18.31 16.70
CA ILE A 117 -18.54 18.40 17.90
C ILE A 117 -17.20 17.72 17.63
N GLY A 118 -16.14 18.50 17.76
CA GLY A 118 -14.76 18.06 17.67
C GLY A 118 -14.06 18.26 19.01
N THR A 119 -13.59 17.17 19.62
CA THR A 119 -12.89 17.21 20.90
C THR A 119 -11.45 16.77 20.75
N SER A 120 -10.53 17.60 21.24
CA SER A 120 -9.13 17.24 21.31
C SER A 120 -8.88 16.36 22.53
N SER A 121 -8.16 15.26 22.34
CA SER A 121 -7.88 14.30 23.41
C SER A 121 -6.52 13.61 23.20
N GLY A 122 -5.97 13.01 24.26
CA GLY A 122 -4.62 12.44 24.23
C GLY A 122 -3.53 13.47 24.53
N SER A 123 -2.41 13.38 23.81
CA SER A 123 -1.29 14.32 23.94
C SER A 123 -0.88 14.87 22.58
N GLU A 124 -0.04 15.91 22.57
CA GLU A 124 0.49 16.51 21.33
C GLU A 124 1.21 15.49 20.43
N THR A 125 1.87 14.49 21.02
CA THR A 125 2.60 13.44 20.29
C THR A 125 1.78 12.18 20.03
N GLN A 126 0.67 12.02 20.74
CA GLN A 126 -0.23 10.86 20.65
C GLN A 126 -1.68 11.35 20.69
N PRO A 127 -2.14 12.04 19.64
CA PRO A 127 -3.48 12.59 19.61
C PRO A 127 -4.51 11.47 19.45
N LEU A 128 -5.63 11.61 20.15
CA LEU A 128 -6.70 10.62 20.23
C LEU A 128 -8.04 11.34 20.08
N ASP A 129 -8.07 12.34 19.20
CA ASP A 129 -9.21 13.22 19.06
C ASP A 129 -10.47 12.44 18.67
N ARG A 130 -11.63 13.00 19.05
CA ARG A 130 -12.93 12.45 18.68
C ARG A 130 -13.73 13.47 17.90
N LEU A 131 -14.45 12.96 16.92
CA LEU A 131 -15.30 13.76 16.04
C LEU A 131 -16.68 13.13 15.94
N GLU A 132 -17.72 13.92 16.21
CA GLU A 132 -19.12 13.54 16.12
C GLU A 132 -19.88 14.60 15.32
N PHE A 133 -20.67 14.17 14.35
CA PHE A 133 -21.52 15.08 13.57
C PHE A 133 -22.64 14.33 12.85
N VAL A 134 -23.57 15.08 12.29
CA VAL A 134 -24.64 14.54 11.45
C VAL A 134 -24.24 14.63 9.99
N ALA A 135 -24.38 13.53 9.26
CA ALA A 135 -24.07 13.46 7.84
C ALA A 135 -25.24 12.89 7.03
N VAL A 136 -25.46 13.47 5.85
CA VAL A 136 -26.31 12.88 4.82
C VAL A 136 -25.43 12.01 3.95
N ASN A 137 -25.48 10.71 4.21
CA ASN A 137 -24.69 9.74 3.47
C ASN A 137 -25.59 9.02 2.47
N ARG A 138 -25.05 8.71 1.29
CA ARG A 138 -25.72 7.73 0.43
C ARG A 138 -25.47 6.38 1.09
N HIS A 139 -26.53 5.75 1.58
CA HIS A 139 -26.47 4.34 1.94
C HIS A 139 -26.40 3.58 0.62
N THR A 140 -25.20 3.46 0.08
CA THR A 140 -24.82 2.36 -0.79
C THR A 140 -24.11 1.41 0.12
N ALA A 141 -24.58 0.15 0.23
CA ALA A 141 -23.78 -0.91 0.81
C ALA A 141 -22.34 -0.73 0.30
N SER A 142 -21.43 -0.38 1.20
CA SER A 142 -20.07 -0.09 0.79
C SER A 142 -19.53 -1.36 0.17
N PRO A 143 -18.70 -1.32 -0.90
CA PRO A 143 -18.01 -2.51 -1.40
C PRO A 143 -17.19 -3.24 -0.31
N TYR A 144 -17.00 -2.58 0.83
CA TYR A 144 -16.28 -3.06 2.02
C TYR A 144 -17.19 -3.62 3.13
N ASP A 145 -18.53 -3.55 3.00
CA ASP A 145 -19.47 -4.12 3.97
C ASP A 145 -19.75 -5.60 3.64
N ILE A 146 -19.02 -6.50 4.31
CA ILE A 146 -18.98 -7.94 4.01
C ILE A 146 -20.31 -8.66 4.39
N ASN A 147 -21.21 -8.01 5.13
CA ASN A 147 -22.40 -8.64 5.74
C ASN A 147 -23.77 -8.10 5.26
N VAL A 148 -23.84 -7.31 4.18
CA VAL A 148 -25.11 -6.69 3.75
C VAL A 148 -25.77 -7.50 2.63
N VAL A 149 -26.84 -8.23 2.96
CA VAL A 149 -27.63 -9.07 2.02
C VAL A 149 -28.57 -8.23 1.14
N ASP A 150 -28.95 -7.03 1.58
CA ASP A 150 -29.85 -6.13 0.85
C ASP A 150 -29.16 -4.78 0.56
N VAL A 151 -28.91 -4.50 -0.72
CA VAL A 151 -28.47 -3.16 -1.17
C VAL A 151 -29.66 -2.20 -1.05
N VAL A 152 -29.89 -1.67 0.15
CA VAL A 152 -30.89 -0.62 0.37
C VAL A 152 -30.34 0.67 -0.22
N ARG A 153 -30.85 1.05 -1.40
CA ARG A 153 -30.53 2.34 -2.02
C ARG A 153 -31.41 3.42 -1.37
N GLY A 154 -30.84 4.19 -0.46
CA GLY A 154 -31.49 5.33 0.18
C GLY A 154 -30.48 6.40 0.59
N GLY A 155 -30.85 7.68 0.53
CA GLY A 155 -30.13 8.71 1.28
C GLY A 155 -30.53 8.56 2.74
N ASP A 156 -29.56 8.38 3.62
CA ASP A 156 -29.81 8.23 5.05
C ASP A 156 -29.11 9.37 5.80
N VAL A 157 -29.82 9.95 6.75
CA VAL A 157 -29.24 10.94 7.68
C VAL A 157 -28.84 10.14 8.90
N SER A 158 -27.54 10.06 9.15
CA SER A 158 -26.99 9.30 10.27
C SER A 158 -26.06 10.20 11.08
N ARG A 159 -25.92 9.87 12.36
CA ARG A 159 -24.87 10.45 13.17
C ARG A 159 -23.60 9.63 12.97
N VAL A 160 -22.48 10.30 12.79
CA VAL A 160 -21.18 9.68 12.53
C VAL A 160 -20.26 10.01 13.69
N TYR A 161 -19.59 8.98 14.20
CA TYR A 161 -18.60 9.09 15.26
C TYR A 161 -17.26 8.53 14.78
N TYR A 162 -16.17 9.22 15.11
CA TYR A 162 -14.80 8.74 14.91
C TYR A 162 -14.02 8.79 16.22
N TRP A 163 -13.26 7.73 16.49
CA TRP A 163 -12.30 7.66 17.58
C TRP A 163 -11.25 6.57 17.32
N ILE A 164 -10.18 6.58 18.11
CA ILE A 164 -9.22 5.47 18.16
C ILE A 164 -9.68 4.48 19.23
N GLU A 165 -9.88 3.22 18.84
CA GLU A 165 -10.24 2.15 19.78
C GLU A 165 -9.09 1.85 20.74
N GLN A 166 -9.42 1.70 22.02
CA GLN A 166 -8.49 1.40 23.09
C GLN A 166 -8.96 0.20 23.90
N ASP A 167 -8.05 -0.71 24.23
CA ASP A 167 -8.35 -1.81 25.14
C ASP A 167 -8.41 -1.35 26.61
N GLU A 168 -8.73 -2.27 27.53
CA GLU A 168 -8.76 -2.02 28.98
C GLU A 168 -7.43 -1.49 29.54
N THR A 169 -6.33 -1.75 28.84
CA THR A 169 -4.97 -1.30 29.20
C THR A 169 -4.56 0.02 28.54
N ARG A 170 -5.48 0.67 27.79
CA ARG A 170 -5.27 1.88 26.97
C ARG A 170 -4.34 1.68 25.77
N LYS A 171 -4.15 0.45 25.33
CA LYS A 171 -3.42 0.16 24.09
C LYS A 171 -4.32 0.47 22.90
N VAL A 172 -3.78 1.23 21.94
CA VAL A 172 -4.48 1.62 20.71
C VAL A 172 -4.54 0.47 19.70
N HIS A 173 -5.75 0.25 19.16
CA HIS A 173 -6.05 -0.88 18.27
C HIS A 173 -6.33 -0.46 16.82
N GLY A 174 -6.92 0.71 16.58
CA GLY A 174 -7.23 1.19 15.23
C GLY A 174 -8.17 2.39 15.22
N LEU A 175 -8.34 3.01 14.05
CA LEU A 175 -9.37 4.02 13.82
C LEU A 175 -10.71 3.34 13.57
N VAL A 176 -11.72 3.76 14.33
CA VAL A 176 -13.08 3.23 14.26
C VAL A 176 -14.05 4.33 13.85
N ARG A 177 -15.07 3.92 13.10
CA ARG A 177 -16.23 4.73 12.76
C ARG A 177 -17.50 4.04 13.23
N GLU A 178 -18.38 4.78 13.91
CA GLU A 178 -19.75 4.32 14.20
C GLU A 178 -20.76 5.16 13.42
N ARG A 179 -21.71 4.49 12.78
CA ARG A 179 -22.82 5.11 12.03
C ARG A 179 -24.13 4.39 12.33
N PRO A 180 -24.87 4.80 13.36
CA PRO A 180 -26.18 4.24 13.64
C PRO A 180 -27.14 4.49 12.47
N LYS A 181 -27.91 3.46 12.10
CA LYS A 181 -28.93 3.52 11.03
C LYS A 181 -30.12 4.44 11.35
N GLU A 182 -30.25 4.87 12.60
CA GLU A 182 -31.30 5.77 13.05
C GLU A 182 -30.65 6.99 13.69
N LEU A 183 -31.06 8.18 13.27
CA LEU A 183 -30.55 9.44 13.84
C LEU A 183 -30.77 9.52 15.36
N LEU A 184 -31.83 8.88 15.85
CA LEU A 184 -32.24 8.76 17.26
C LEU A 184 -33.12 7.51 17.44
N PRO A 185 -32.66 6.44 18.12
CA PRO A 185 -33.53 5.29 18.40
C PRO A 185 -34.64 5.68 19.38
N PRO A 186 -35.85 5.09 19.29
CA PRO A 186 -36.88 5.23 20.33
C PRO A 186 -36.34 4.72 21.67
N GLY A 187 -36.09 5.63 22.63
CA GLY A 187 -35.62 5.26 23.97
C GLY A 187 -34.13 5.53 24.26
N GLY A 188 -33.38 6.16 23.36
CA GLY A 188 -31.99 6.60 23.60
C GLY A 188 -30.96 5.89 22.73
N VAL A 189 -29.66 6.16 22.95
CA VAL A 189 -28.56 5.61 22.17
C VAL A 189 -28.36 4.13 22.53
N VAL A 190 -28.98 3.23 21.78
CA VAL A 190 -28.61 1.80 21.81
C VAL A 190 -27.45 1.63 20.85
N ARG A 191 -26.21 1.61 21.38
CA ARG A 191 -25.02 1.25 20.60
C ARG A 191 -25.17 -0.18 20.11
N ARG A 192 -25.22 -0.38 18.81
CA ARG A 192 -25.23 -1.72 18.21
C ARG A 192 -23.85 -1.99 17.64
N GLU A 193 -23.30 -3.15 17.94
CA GLU A 193 -21.97 -3.56 17.47
C GLU A 193 -21.89 -3.58 15.93
N GLU A 194 -23.00 -3.85 15.25
CA GLU A 194 -23.11 -3.81 13.78
C GLU A 194 -22.94 -2.41 13.16
N ASP A 195 -23.14 -1.34 13.93
CA ASP A 195 -23.01 0.03 13.46
C ASP A 195 -21.55 0.54 13.55
N VAL A 196 -20.67 -0.25 14.16
CA VAL A 196 -19.25 0.04 14.40
C VAL A 196 -18.38 -0.67 13.36
N VAL A 197 -17.58 0.11 12.63
CA VAL A 197 -16.66 -0.40 11.60
C VAL A 197 -15.25 0.07 11.90
N GLU A 198 -14.32 -0.88 12.00
CA GLU A 198 -12.89 -0.59 12.03
C GLU A 198 -12.41 -0.22 10.62
N LEU A 199 -11.97 1.03 10.44
CA LEU A 199 -11.54 1.54 9.14
C LEU A 199 -10.11 1.15 8.81
N ALA A 200 -9.23 1.18 9.82
CA ALA A 200 -7.81 0.88 9.67
C ALA A 200 -7.19 0.49 11.02
N GLN A 201 -6.72 -0.75 11.12
CA GLN A 201 -6.01 -1.31 12.29
C GLN A 201 -4.65 -0.65 12.55
N ASP A 202 -4.02 -0.15 11.50
CA ASP A 202 -2.70 0.45 11.60
C ASP A 202 -2.76 1.95 11.94
N VAL A 203 -3.93 2.58 11.87
CA VAL A 203 -4.11 3.97 12.29
C VAL A 203 -4.25 4.02 13.82
N VAL A 204 -3.21 4.51 14.48
CA VAL A 204 -3.09 4.45 15.95
C VAL A 204 -3.38 5.79 16.63
N HIS A 205 -3.34 6.89 15.88
CA HIS A 205 -3.66 8.23 16.38
C HIS A 205 -4.40 9.03 15.31
N VAL A 206 -5.26 9.94 15.75
CA VAL A 206 -5.99 10.86 14.88
C VAL A 206 -6.06 12.23 15.55
N ASN A 207 -5.87 13.27 14.74
CA ASN A 207 -5.97 14.66 15.14
C ASN A 207 -6.87 15.41 14.15
N PHE A 208 -7.76 16.26 14.69
CA PHE A 208 -8.67 17.07 13.90
C PHE A 208 -8.48 18.54 14.21
N ARG A 209 -8.29 19.35 13.18
CA ARG A 209 -8.28 20.82 13.30
C ARG A 209 -9.37 21.41 12.42
N TYR A 210 -9.95 22.50 12.89
CA TYR A 210 -11.16 23.09 12.34
C TYR A 210 -10.86 24.51 11.90
N TYR A 211 -11.10 24.80 10.62
CA TYR A 211 -10.86 26.12 10.06
C TYR A 211 -12.15 26.92 10.01
N ASP A 212 -12.09 28.13 10.54
CA ASP A 212 -13.15 29.12 10.44
C ASP A 212 -12.61 30.53 10.58
N ALA A 213 -13.24 31.49 9.88
CA ALA A 213 -12.92 32.91 9.98
C ALA A 213 -11.41 33.29 9.87
N GLY A 214 -10.59 32.50 9.17
CA GLY A 214 -9.16 32.77 9.03
C GLY A 214 -8.24 32.04 10.02
N GLU A 215 -8.80 31.29 10.96
CA GLU A 215 -8.06 30.63 12.04
C GLU A 215 -8.31 29.12 12.08
N TRP A 216 -7.30 28.38 12.54
CA TRP A 216 -7.40 26.96 12.84
C TRP A 216 -7.55 26.75 14.35
N ARG A 217 -8.47 25.88 14.75
CA ARG A 217 -8.75 25.52 16.15
C ARG A 217 -8.68 24.01 16.33
N ASP A 218 -8.27 23.56 17.50
CA ASP A 218 -8.13 22.12 17.80
C ASP A 218 -9.43 21.50 18.36
N THR A 219 -10.42 22.34 18.63
CA THR A 219 -11.76 21.92 19.07
C THR A 219 -12.84 22.67 18.30
N TRP A 220 -14.01 22.04 18.15
CA TRP A 220 -15.18 22.68 17.55
C TRP A 220 -16.46 22.28 18.28
N ASP A 221 -17.37 23.24 18.43
CA ASP A 221 -18.70 22.98 18.99
C ASP A 221 -19.74 23.85 18.28
N SER A 222 -20.44 23.26 17.30
CA SER A 222 -21.47 23.97 16.54
C SER A 222 -22.74 24.28 17.36
N SER A 223 -22.93 23.68 18.54
CA SER A 223 -24.05 24.03 19.42
C SER A 223 -23.90 25.46 19.96
N GLN A 224 -22.65 25.90 20.14
CA GLN A 224 -22.28 27.23 20.61
C GLN A 224 -22.15 28.22 19.45
N VAL A 225 -21.36 27.86 18.41
CA VAL A 225 -21.05 28.80 17.32
C VAL A 225 -22.11 28.84 16.21
N ARG A 226 -23.10 27.93 16.26
CA ARG A 226 -24.26 27.84 15.36
C ARG A 226 -23.89 27.78 13.86
N ARG A 227 -22.76 27.14 13.54
CA ARG A 227 -22.28 26.88 12.18
C ARG A 227 -21.30 25.73 12.13
N LEU A 228 -21.12 25.18 10.92
CA LEU A 228 -20.09 24.19 10.62
C LEU A 228 -18.72 24.87 10.40
N PRO A 229 -17.61 24.15 10.63
CA PRO A 229 -16.31 24.64 10.20
C PRO A 229 -16.25 24.68 8.67
N LYS A 230 -15.49 25.62 8.10
CA LYS A 230 -15.33 25.75 6.63
C LYS A 230 -14.46 24.64 6.05
N ALA A 231 -13.46 24.20 6.83
CA ALA A 231 -12.64 23.05 6.49
C ALA A 231 -12.21 22.29 7.76
N VAL A 232 -11.88 21.02 7.58
CA VAL A 232 -11.31 20.16 8.60
C VAL A 232 -9.98 19.63 8.09
N GLU A 233 -8.91 19.81 8.86
CA GLU A 233 -7.61 19.18 8.66
C GLU A 233 -7.58 17.91 9.50
N VAL A 234 -7.36 16.79 8.85
CA VAL A 234 -7.32 15.46 9.48
C VAL A 234 -5.90 14.96 9.37
N THR A 235 -5.29 14.63 10.50
CA THR A 235 -3.99 13.95 10.53
C THR A 235 -4.17 12.59 11.18
N VAL A 236 -3.82 11.53 10.44
CA VAL A 236 -3.77 10.15 10.95
C VAL A 236 -2.31 9.72 11.10
N ILE A 237 -1.98 9.03 12.18
CA ILE A 237 -0.65 8.43 12.37
C ILE A 237 -0.78 6.92 12.17
N VAL A 238 -0.07 6.40 11.17
CA VAL A 238 -0.08 4.98 10.83
C VAL A 238 1.16 4.31 11.42
N ARG A 239 0.94 3.17 12.07
CA ARG A 239 1.96 2.30 12.64
C ARG A 239 2.38 1.26 11.61
N GLY A 240 3.68 1.15 11.37
CA GLY A 240 4.32 0.07 10.64
C GLY A 240 5.45 -0.56 11.44
N GLU A 241 6.08 -1.57 10.85
CA GLU A 241 7.22 -2.26 11.43
C GLU A 241 8.29 -2.47 10.36
N TRP A 242 9.53 -2.06 10.67
CA TRP A 242 10.68 -2.21 9.79
C TRP A 242 11.87 -2.72 10.58
N ARG A 243 12.38 -3.92 10.27
CA ARG A 243 13.51 -4.54 10.98
C ARG A 243 13.31 -4.53 12.51
N ASP A 244 12.12 -4.94 12.96
CA ASP A 244 11.69 -4.97 14.37
C ASP A 244 11.61 -3.60 15.06
N GLU A 245 11.75 -2.50 14.29
CA GLU A 245 11.56 -1.14 14.77
C GLU A 245 10.16 -0.63 14.40
N LYS A 246 9.45 -0.08 15.38
CA LYS A 246 8.14 0.53 15.15
C LYS A 246 8.30 1.86 14.42
N VAL A 247 7.61 1.99 13.30
CA VAL A 247 7.58 3.19 12.49
C VAL A 247 6.22 3.86 12.68
N LEU A 248 6.21 5.16 12.99
CA LEU A 248 5.00 5.97 13.07
C LEU A 248 5.08 7.06 12.01
N GLU A 249 4.17 7.03 11.04
CA GLU A 249 4.18 7.96 9.90
C GLU A 249 2.87 8.76 9.89
N PRO A 250 2.94 10.11 9.99
CA PRO A 250 1.77 10.96 9.92
C PRO A 250 1.35 11.23 8.47
N PHE A 251 0.05 11.22 8.23
CA PHE A 251 -0.57 11.61 6.95
C PHE A 251 -1.64 12.65 7.20
N THR A 252 -1.51 13.81 6.56
CA THR A 252 -2.42 14.94 6.73
C THR A 252 -3.18 15.23 5.44
N ALA A 253 -4.49 15.42 5.55
CA ALA A 253 -5.35 15.90 4.49
C ALA A 253 -6.27 17.01 4.98
N ARG A 254 -6.75 17.85 4.06
CA ARG A 254 -7.69 18.95 4.34
C ARG A 254 -8.94 18.78 3.51
N PHE A 255 -10.09 18.85 4.16
CA PHE A 255 -11.39 18.67 3.55
C PHE A 255 -12.24 19.92 3.74
N TYR A 256 -12.81 20.43 2.66
CA TYR A 256 -13.72 21.57 2.72
C TYR A 256 -15.16 21.08 2.86
N LEU A 257 -15.93 21.70 3.75
CA LEU A 257 -17.33 21.32 3.98
C LEU A 257 -18.22 22.17 3.05
N PRO A 258 -18.89 21.56 2.05
CA PRO A 258 -19.61 22.32 1.02
C PRO A 258 -20.78 23.15 1.60
N VAL A 259 -21.49 22.63 2.61
CA VAL A 259 -22.62 23.31 3.26
C VAL A 259 -22.19 24.56 4.04
N ALA A 260 -20.94 24.61 4.52
CA ALA A 260 -20.41 25.78 5.24
C ALA A 260 -20.13 26.97 4.31
N ALA A 261 -19.99 26.75 3.00
CA ALA A 261 -19.74 27.81 2.02
C ALA A 261 -20.99 28.63 1.68
N GLU A 262 -22.19 28.10 1.93
CA GLU A 262 -23.46 28.71 1.51
C GLU A 262 -24.25 29.41 2.62
N THR A 263 -23.80 29.36 3.88
CA THR A 263 -24.53 30.07 4.96
C THR A 263 -24.29 31.58 4.79
N PRO A 264 -25.27 32.39 4.36
CA PRO A 264 -25.07 33.82 4.23
C PRO A 264 -24.83 34.38 5.63
N GLU A 265 -23.84 35.25 5.79
CA GLU A 265 -23.78 36.11 6.97
C GLU A 265 -25.12 36.84 7.05
N ARG A 266 -25.93 36.52 8.05
CA ARG A 266 -27.17 37.26 8.29
C ARG A 266 -26.73 38.69 8.66
N PRO A 267 -27.00 39.72 7.85
CA PRO A 267 -26.60 41.07 8.21
C PRO A 267 -27.32 41.50 9.49
N PRO A 268 -26.70 42.40 10.29
CA PRO A 268 -27.21 42.86 11.57
C PRO A 268 -28.58 43.54 11.48
#